data_AF-A0A438XNC6-F1
#
_entry.id   AF-A0A438XNC6-F1
#
_cell.length_a   1.000
_cell.length_b   1.000
_cell.length_c   1.000
_cell.angle_alpha   90.00
_cell.angle_beta   90.00
_cell.angle_gamma   90.00
#
_symmetry.space_group_name_H-M   'P 1'
#
loop_
_entity.id
_entity.type
_entity.pdbx_description
1 polymer ?
#
loop_
_entity_poly.entity_id
_entity_poly.type
_entity_poly.pdbx_seq_one_letter_code
_entity_poly.pdbx_strand_id
1 'polypeptide(L)'
;LNLKNEYALKKFMAMIGRLREAFEISVEEFCERFLEETNLLKSYEKEDNYEEREGFVKELLSLVKEHFKTNPTHSLLDFLNESVLDVHNTENAQKVSCMSVHMSKGLEFKHVFVIGLEEGFFPHRGFNQESDLEEERRLAYVAITRAKEELQLSYVKERSYFGRKISCSPSVFLEETKLLQQDKPPKQNHQKNTPIKVGDLIKHKIFGTGRVLGVEKGLSGLCLKINCGGNVYDKISEKFVEKVGNGF
;
A
#
# COMPACT_ATOMS: atom_id res chain seq x y z
N LEU A 1 -16.97 44.59 -5.73
CA LEU A 1 -16.59 43.17 -5.99
C LEU A 1 -17.71 42.50 -6.78
N ASN A 2 -17.38 41.66 -7.77
CA ASN A 2 -18.35 40.95 -8.60
C ASN A 2 -19.25 40.05 -7.71
N LEU A 3 -20.59 40.08 -7.88
CA LEU A 3 -21.55 39.30 -7.07
C LEU A 3 -21.23 37.80 -7.03
N LYS A 4 -20.66 37.26 -8.12
CA LYS A 4 -20.14 35.87 -8.17
C LYS A 4 -18.99 35.63 -7.18
N ASN A 5 -18.08 36.60 -7.03
CA ASN A 5 -16.93 36.49 -6.14
C ASN A 5 -17.36 36.58 -4.67
N GLU A 6 -18.34 37.43 -4.37
CA GLU A 6 -18.91 37.53 -3.02
C GLU A 6 -19.59 36.22 -2.60
N TYR A 7 -20.38 35.61 -3.50
CA TYR A 7 -21.00 34.32 -3.24
C TYR A 7 -19.98 33.19 -3.05
N ALA A 8 -18.94 33.14 -3.90
CA ALA A 8 -17.87 32.16 -3.79
C ALA A 8 -17.10 32.28 -2.45
N LEU A 9 -16.77 33.51 -2.03
CA LEU A 9 -16.13 33.79 -0.74
C LEU A 9 -16.98 33.35 0.45
N LYS A 10 -18.29 33.66 0.44
CA LYS A 10 -19.21 33.21 1.50
C LYS A 10 -19.27 31.69 1.58
N LYS A 11 -19.35 31.00 0.44
CA LYS A 11 -19.35 29.54 0.38
C LYS A 11 -18.05 28.95 0.94
N PHE A 12 -16.91 29.54 0.59
CA PHE A 12 -15.60 29.13 1.10
C PHE A 12 -15.47 29.34 2.61
N MET A 13 -15.84 30.50 3.13
CA MET A 13 -15.80 30.74 4.59
C MET A 13 -16.72 29.79 5.36
N ALA A 14 -17.90 29.49 4.83
CA ALA A 14 -18.80 28.52 5.44
C ALA A 14 -18.22 27.10 5.44
N MET A 15 -17.49 26.72 4.38
CA MET A 15 -16.75 25.45 4.32
C MET A 15 -15.67 25.37 5.41
N ILE A 16 -14.84 26.42 5.54
CA ILE A 16 -13.82 26.48 6.59
C ILE A 16 -14.44 26.39 7.99
N GLY A 17 -15.58 27.07 8.22
CA GLY A 17 -16.33 26.98 9.47
C GLY A 17 -16.76 25.55 9.81
N ARG A 18 -17.38 24.84 8.85
CA ARG A 18 -17.79 23.44 9.04
C ARG A 18 -16.61 22.49 9.27
N LEU A 19 -15.49 22.71 8.60
CA LEU A 19 -14.27 21.90 8.83
C LEU A 19 -13.69 22.14 10.22
N ARG A 20 -13.73 23.37 10.72
CA ARG A 20 -13.32 23.66 12.10
C ARG A 20 -14.23 22.96 13.11
N GLU A 21 -15.54 23.04 12.92
CA GLU A 21 -16.51 22.33 13.77
C GLU A 21 -16.28 20.82 13.76
N ALA A 22 -15.99 20.25 12.59
CA ALA A 22 -15.66 18.83 12.44
C ALA A 22 -14.44 18.41 13.26
N PHE A 23 -13.39 19.24 13.26
CA PHE A 23 -12.17 19.01 14.05
C PHE A 23 -12.42 19.06 15.56
N GLU A 24 -13.33 19.93 16.02
CA GLU A 24 -13.73 19.99 17.43
C GLU A 24 -14.49 18.73 17.88
N ILE A 25 -15.15 18.02 16.95
CA ILE A 25 -15.81 16.72 17.23
C ILE A 25 -14.77 15.60 17.29
N SER A 26 -14.02 15.40 16.22
CA SER A 26 -12.91 14.45 16.16
C SER A 26 -12.04 14.66 14.93
N VAL A 27 -10.83 14.11 14.97
CA VAL A 27 -9.90 14.17 13.83
C VAL A 27 -10.37 13.25 12.69
N GLU A 28 -11.03 12.15 13.03
CA GLU A 28 -11.66 11.26 12.07
C GLU A 28 -12.75 11.97 11.26
N GLU A 29 -13.67 12.67 11.94
CA GLU A 29 -14.74 13.47 11.32
C GLU A 29 -14.14 14.59 10.46
N PHE A 30 -13.12 15.28 10.97
CA PHE A 30 -12.40 16.29 10.19
C PHE A 30 -11.82 15.72 8.89
N CYS A 31 -11.11 14.60 8.95
CA CYS A 31 -10.50 13.99 7.75
C CYS A 31 -11.55 13.57 6.72
N GLU A 32 -12.68 13.01 7.18
CA GLU A 32 -13.78 12.59 6.32
C GLU A 32 -14.44 13.79 5.64
N ARG A 33 -14.84 14.81 6.42
CA ARG A 33 -15.42 16.04 5.87
C ARG A 33 -14.47 16.82 4.99
N PHE A 34 -13.18 16.82 5.30
CA PHE A 34 -12.17 17.49 4.48
C PHE A 34 -12.20 16.97 3.04
N LEU A 35 -12.24 15.64 2.84
CA LEU A 35 -12.32 15.06 1.50
C LEU A 35 -13.63 15.40 0.78
N GLU A 36 -14.74 15.29 1.49
CA GLU A 36 -16.08 15.51 0.93
C GLU A 36 -16.30 16.98 0.54
N GLU A 37 -15.96 17.90 1.43
CA GLU A 37 -16.23 19.32 1.23
C GLU A 37 -15.27 19.97 0.22
N THR A 38 -13.99 19.61 0.25
CA THR A 38 -13.01 20.14 -0.70
C THR A 38 -13.19 19.58 -2.11
N ASN A 39 -13.84 18.41 -2.23
CA ASN A 39 -13.91 17.64 -3.49
C ASN A 39 -12.52 17.39 -4.11
N LEU A 40 -11.48 17.31 -3.27
CA LEU A 40 -10.09 17.19 -3.72
C LEU A 40 -9.88 15.97 -4.61
N LEU A 41 -10.40 14.80 -4.23
CA LEU A 41 -10.25 13.59 -5.03
C LEU A 41 -10.95 13.70 -6.39
N LYS A 42 -12.14 14.33 -6.45
CA LYS A 42 -12.84 14.57 -7.71
C LYS A 42 -12.06 15.48 -8.65
N SER A 43 -11.22 16.37 -8.11
CA SER A 43 -10.36 17.22 -8.94
C SER A 43 -9.28 16.42 -9.69
N TYR A 44 -8.86 15.28 -9.13
CA TYR A 44 -7.85 14.39 -9.72
C TYR A 44 -8.42 13.28 -10.61
N GLU A 45 -9.74 13.07 -10.63
CA GLU A 45 -10.40 11.92 -11.29
C GLU A 45 -10.08 11.79 -12.79
N LYS A 46 -9.72 12.89 -13.45
CA LYS A 46 -9.37 12.93 -14.88
C LYS A 46 -7.87 12.87 -15.14
N GLU A 47 -7.04 12.81 -14.11
CA GLU A 47 -5.59 12.72 -14.25
C GLU A 47 -5.17 11.27 -14.45
N ASP A 48 -4.20 11.02 -15.34
CA ASP A 48 -3.67 9.69 -15.62
C ASP A 48 -3.02 9.03 -14.38
N ASN A 49 -2.64 9.82 -13.37
CA ASN A 49 -2.05 9.38 -12.11
C ASN A 49 -3.02 9.46 -10.91
N TYR A 50 -4.33 9.38 -11.15
CA TYR A 50 -5.36 9.45 -10.10
C TYR A 50 -5.10 8.50 -8.93
N GLU A 51 -4.77 7.23 -9.20
CA GLU A 51 -4.55 6.23 -8.13
C GLU A 51 -3.40 6.62 -7.20
N GLU A 52 -2.30 7.16 -7.76
CA GLU A 52 -1.14 7.61 -7.01
C GLU A 52 -1.49 8.85 -6.16
N ARG A 53 -2.20 9.82 -6.76
CA ARG A 53 -2.69 11.04 -6.08
C ARG A 53 -3.65 10.71 -4.94
N GLU A 54 -4.59 9.82 -5.18
CA GLU A 54 -5.55 9.34 -4.18
C GLU A 54 -4.81 8.67 -3.01
N GLY A 55 -3.78 7.88 -3.33
CA GLY A 55 -2.87 7.29 -2.36
C GLY A 55 -2.18 8.32 -1.47
N PHE A 56 -1.54 9.33 -2.04
CA PHE A 56 -0.88 10.39 -1.28
C PHE A 56 -1.83 11.14 -0.34
N VAL A 57 -3.04 11.44 -0.81
CA VAL A 57 -4.05 12.10 0.02
C VAL A 57 -4.47 11.20 1.19
N LYS A 58 -4.70 9.90 0.95
CA LYS A 58 -5.03 8.94 2.01
C LYS A 58 -3.89 8.79 3.02
N GLU A 59 -2.64 8.79 2.57
CA GLU A 59 -1.47 8.72 3.44
C GLU A 59 -1.36 9.94 4.34
N LEU A 60 -1.52 11.14 3.77
CA LEU A 60 -1.55 12.39 4.54
C LEU A 60 -2.61 12.35 5.64
N LEU A 61 -3.82 11.90 5.32
CA LEU A 61 -4.89 11.78 6.33
C LEU A 61 -4.58 10.70 7.38
N SER A 62 -3.92 9.61 6.98
CA SER A 62 -3.46 8.59 7.93
C SER A 62 -2.41 9.15 8.90
N LEU A 63 -1.47 9.96 8.40
CA LEU A 63 -0.45 10.63 9.23
C LEU A 63 -1.09 11.59 10.23
N VAL A 64 -2.08 12.38 9.78
CA VAL A 64 -2.86 13.24 10.67
C VAL A 64 -3.55 12.42 11.75
N LYS A 65 -4.29 11.36 11.38
CA LYS A 65 -4.98 10.50 12.36
C LYS A 65 -4.02 9.88 13.39
N GLU A 66 -2.88 9.36 12.95
CA GLU A 66 -1.91 8.73 13.87
C GLU A 66 -1.24 9.76 14.80
N HIS A 67 -0.97 10.97 14.31
CA HIS A 67 -0.43 12.05 15.14
C HIS A 67 -1.39 12.39 16.29
N PHE A 68 -2.68 12.59 16.01
CA PHE A 68 -3.67 12.96 17.02
C PHE A 68 -4.07 11.80 17.94
N LYS A 69 -3.90 10.56 17.50
CA LYS A 69 -4.02 9.39 18.37
C LYS A 69 -2.92 9.35 19.44
N THR A 70 -1.71 9.77 19.09
CA THR A 70 -0.56 9.86 20.01
C THR A 70 -0.58 11.15 20.83
N ASN A 71 -1.07 12.25 20.24
CA ASN A 71 -1.11 13.58 20.83
C ASN A 71 -2.54 14.17 20.81
N PRO A 72 -3.48 13.69 21.66
CA PRO A 72 -4.89 14.07 21.56
C PRO A 72 -5.20 15.54 21.87
N THR A 73 -4.30 16.23 22.58
CA THR A 73 -4.48 17.63 22.99
C THR A 73 -3.82 18.64 22.05
N HIS A 74 -3.14 18.17 21.00
CA HIS A 74 -2.53 19.06 20.02
C HIS A 74 -3.61 19.82 19.24
N SER A 75 -3.23 20.98 18.73
CA SER A 75 -3.98 21.69 17.70
C SER A 75 -3.48 21.30 16.31
N LEU A 76 -4.25 21.64 15.27
CA LEU A 76 -3.77 21.48 13.89
C LEU A 76 -2.50 22.30 13.63
N LEU A 77 -2.31 23.42 14.32
CA LEU A 77 -1.11 24.24 14.20
C LEU A 77 0.12 23.53 14.78
N ASP A 78 -0.04 22.76 15.87
CA ASP A 78 1.05 21.98 16.46
C ASP A 78 1.51 20.88 15.51
N PHE A 79 0.57 20.14 14.90
CA PHE A 79 0.87 19.18 13.84
C PHE A 79 1.64 19.81 12.67
N LEU A 80 1.20 20.98 12.20
CA LEU A 80 1.86 21.68 11.10
C LEU A 80 3.28 22.13 11.48
N ASN A 81 3.47 22.67 12.68
CA ASN A 81 4.78 23.11 13.15
C ASN A 81 5.77 21.93 13.25
N GLU A 82 5.33 20.78 13.78
CA GLU A 82 6.15 19.57 13.83
C GLU A 82 6.52 19.07 12.43
N SER A 83 5.58 19.08 11.49
CA SER A 83 5.82 18.64 10.11
C SER A 83 6.86 19.50 9.36
N VAL A 84 7.02 20.78 9.75
CA VAL A 84 7.98 21.72 9.14
C VAL A 84 9.36 21.60 9.78
N LEU A 85 9.44 21.33 11.09
CA LEU A 85 10.71 21.23 11.82
C LEU A 85 11.60 20.08 11.34
N ASP A 86 11.01 19.02 10.78
CA ASP A 86 11.74 17.87 10.20
C ASP A 86 12.58 18.25 8.96
N VAL A 87 12.32 19.39 8.33
CA VAL A 87 12.96 19.77 7.05
C VAL A 87 14.27 20.57 7.25
N HIS A 88 14.52 21.15 8.43
CA HIS A 88 15.50 22.25 8.56
C HIS A 88 16.78 21.97 9.38
N ASN A 89 17.01 20.78 9.94
CA ASN A 89 18.26 20.48 10.65
C ASN A 89 19.25 19.70 9.77
N THR A 90 19.98 20.38 8.87
CA THR A 90 20.83 19.66 7.90
C THR A 90 22.25 20.20 7.64
N GLU A 91 22.81 21.06 8.48
CA GLU A 91 24.22 21.46 8.33
C GLU A 91 25.12 20.71 9.34
N ASN A 92 25.94 19.77 8.84
CA ASN A 92 27.05 19.07 9.54
C ASN A 92 26.78 17.78 10.35
N ALA A 93 26.19 16.75 9.74
CA ALA A 93 26.31 15.38 10.26
C ALA A 93 26.66 14.38 9.16
N GLN A 94 27.41 13.33 9.51
CA GLN A 94 27.45 12.09 8.72
C GLN A 94 26.02 11.54 8.64
N LYS A 95 25.46 11.47 7.44
CA LYS A 95 24.06 11.07 7.21
C LYS A 95 23.98 9.75 6.49
N VAL A 96 22.86 9.05 6.72
CA VAL A 96 22.45 7.93 5.89
C VAL A 96 21.76 8.48 4.65
N SER A 97 22.21 8.05 3.47
CA SER A 97 21.58 8.43 2.20
C SER A 97 20.34 7.57 1.96
N CYS A 98 19.16 8.19 1.96
CA CYS A 98 17.91 7.56 1.56
C CYS A 98 17.57 7.99 0.13
N MET A 99 17.33 7.02 -0.77
CA MET A 99 17.00 7.28 -2.17
C MET A 99 16.22 6.12 -2.76
N SER A 100 15.54 6.35 -3.88
CA SER A 100 14.93 5.27 -4.65
C SER A 100 16.00 4.42 -5.35
N VAL A 101 15.64 3.18 -5.71
CA VAL A 101 16.54 2.29 -6.47
C VAL A 101 16.99 2.94 -7.79
N HIS A 102 16.09 3.65 -8.47
CA HIS A 102 16.40 4.39 -9.70
C HIS A 102 17.50 5.42 -9.50
N MET A 103 17.42 6.20 -8.41
CA MET A 103 18.41 7.23 -8.08
C MET A 103 19.78 6.65 -7.67
N SER A 104 19.82 5.39 -7.26
CA SER A 104 21.06 4.72 -6.87
C SER A 104 21.96 4.31 -8.06
N LYS A 105 21.43 4.38 -9.29
CA LYS A 105 22.14 3.92 -10.50
C LYS A 105 23.46 4.67 -10.68
N GLY A 106 24.56 3.93 -10.79
CA GLY A 106 25.91 4.49 -10.95
C GLY A 106 26.57 4.92 -9.62
N LEU A 107 25.85 4.85 -8.50
CA LEU A 107 26.41 5.02 -7.16
C LEU A 107 26.81 3.66 -6.58
N GLU A 108 27.69 3.68 -5.57
CA GLU A 108 28.08 2.49 -4.81
C GLU A 108 28.35 2.89 -3.36
N PHE A 109 27.98 2.03 -2.42
CA PHE A 109 28.10 2.29 -0.98
C PHE A 109 28.68 1.06 -0.27
N LYS A 110 29.39 1.28 0.84
CA LYS A 110 29.96 0.18 1.64
C LYS A 110 28.87 -0.76 2.17
N HIS A 111 27.85 -0.18 2.79
CA HIS A 111 26.71 -0.89 3.36
C HIS A 111 25.43 -0.40 2.67
N VAL A 112 24.60 -1.33 2.19
CA VAL A 112 23.33 -1.03 1.52
C VAL A 112 22.20 -1.80 2.18
N PHE A 113 21.10 -1.09 2.44
CA PHE A 113 19.86 -1.64 2.97
C PHE A 113 18.80 -1.52 1.88
N VAL A 114 18.33 -2.65 1.36
CA VAL A 114 17.18 -2.71 0.46
C VAL A 114 15.97 -3.11 1.29
N ILE A 115 15.05 -2.17 1.44
CA ILE A 115 13.84 -2.32 2.23
C ILE A 115 12.62 -2.49 1.32
N GLY A 116 11.54 -3.06 1.85
CA GLY A 116 10.28 -3.17 1.13
C GLY A 116 10.29 -4.19 -0.01
N LEU A 117 11.10 -5.26 0.10
CA LEU A 117 11.10 -6.38 -0.83
C LEU A 117 9.85 -7.25 -0.62
N GLU A 118 8.71 -6.71 -1.03
CA GLU A 118 7.37 -7.27 -0.84
C GLU A 118 6.65 -7.38 -2.19
N GLU A 119 5.87 -8.44 -2.37
CA GLU A 119 5.01 -8.57 -3.55
C GLU A 119 4.00 -7.41 -3.62
N GLY A 120 3.95 -6.73 -4.78
CA GLY A 120 3.12 -5.55 -5.01
C GLY A 120 3.81 -4.22 -4.68
N PHE A 121 4.98 -4.25 -4.03
CA PHE A 121 5.81 -3.07 -3.75
C PHE A 121 7.10 -3.10 -4.56
N PHE A 122 7.84 -4.20 -4.44
CA PHE A 122 9.05 -4.42 -5.23
C PHE A 122 9.20 -5.93 -5.50
N PRO A 123 8.71 -6.44 -6.65
CA PRO A 123 8.36 -5.70 -7.86
C PRO A 123 7.08 -4.86 -7.74
N HIS A 124 7.13 -3.63 -8.25
CA HIS A 124 5.93 -2.85 -8.48
C HIS A 124 5.30 -3.32 -9.79
N ARG A 125 4.27 -4.17 -9.69
CA ARG A 125 3.57 -4.69 -10.88
C ARG A 125 2.43 -3.74 -11.27
N GLY A 126 2.60 -3.03 -12.37
CA GLY A 126 1.53 -2.35 -13.09
C GLY A 126 0.62 -3.34 -13.85
N PHE A 127 -0.25 -2.81 -14.71
CA PHE A 127 -1.27 -3.60 -15.42
C PHE A 127 -0.71 -4.65 -16.40
N ASN A 128 0.54 -4.50 -16.88
CA ASN A 128 1.18 -5.44 -17.82
C ASN A 128 2.16 -6.38 -17.10
N GLN A 129 1.68 -7.55 -16.70
CA GLN A 129 2.30 -8.39 -15.66
C GLN A 129 3.67 -9.02 -15.98
N GLU A 130 4.01 -9.29 -17.24
CA GLU A 130 5.26 -10.00 -17.59
C GLU A 130 6.41 -9.08 -18.02
N SER A 131 6.14 -8.07 -18.86
CA SER A 131 7.18 -7.14 -19.32
C SER A 131 7.72 -6.27 -18.18
N ASP A 132 6.87 -5.99 -17.20
CA ASP A 132 7.18 -5.16 -16.04
C ASP A 132 8.06 -5.91 -15.03
N LEU A 133 7.89 -7.23 -14.90
CA LEU A 133 8.65 -8.03 -13.93
C LEU A 133 10.14 -8.10 -14.27
N GLU A 134 10.50 -8.27 -15.55
CA GLU A 134 11.90 -8.34 -15.96
C GLU A 134 12.61 -6.98 -15.87
N GLU A 135 11.89 -5.86 -16.02
CA GLU A 135 12.45 -4.53 -15.75
C GLU A 135 12.66 -4.32 -14.26
N GLU A 136 11.66 -4.65 -13.44
CA GLU A 136 11.78 -4.63 -11.97
C GLU A 136 12.90 -5.55 -11.47
N ARG A 137 13.13 -6.69 -12.14
CA ARG A 137 14.26 -7.59 -11.84
C ARG A 137 15.60 -6.91 -12.11
N ARG A 138 15.72 -6.18 -13.23
CA ARG A 138 16.92 -5.37 -13.51
C ARG A 138 17.13 -4.30 -12.45
N LEU A 139 16.06 -3.67 -11.97
CA LEU A 139 16.15 -2.71 -10.86
C LEU A 139 16.59 -3.39 -9.56
N ALA A 140 16.07 -4.57 -9.23
CA ALA A 140 16.50 -5.34 -8.06
C ALA A 140 17.99 -5.70 -8.16
N TYR A 141 18.47 -6.14 -9.33
CA TYR A 141 19.88 -6.38 -9.58
C TYR A 141 20.73 -5.11 -9.39
N VAL A 142 20.26 -3.96 -9.88
CA VAL A 142 20.95 -2.67 -9.66
C VAL A 142 21.05 -2.39 -8.16
N ALA A 143 19.95 -2.48 -7.40
CA ALA A 143 19.93 -2.24 -5.96
C ALA A 143 20.93 -3.13 -5.20
N ILE A 144 20.92 -4.43 -5.49
CA ILE A 144 21.80 -5.45 -4.88
C ILE A 144 23.26 -5.15 -5.18
N THR A 145 23.58 -4.78 -6.42
CA THR A 145 24.97 -4.49 -6.86
C THR A 145 25.48 -3.13 -6.43
N ARG A 146 24.71 -2.31 -5.70
CA ARG A 146 25.22 -1.05 -5.13
C ARG A 146 26.11 -1.28 -3.91
N ALA A 147 26.03 -2.46 -3.28
CA ALA A 147 26.76 -2.80 -2.06
C ALA A 147 28.20 -3.25 -2.36
N LYS A 148 29.18 -2.67 -1.66
CA LYS A 148 30.59 -3.10 -1.75
C LYS A 148 31.00 -4.12 -0.70
N GLU A 149 30.51 -3.97 0.52
CA GLU A 149 30.93 -4.77 1.68
C GLU A 149 29.73 -5.55 2.25
N GLU A 150 28.64 -4.88 2.60
CA GLU A 150 27.46 -5.51 3.20
C GLU A 150 26.15 -5.12 2.51
N LEU A 151 25.29 -6.13 2.34
CA LEU A 151 23.95 -5.98 1.80
C LEU A 151 22.94 -6.55 2.79
N GLN A 152 21.94 -5.75 3.16
CA GLN A 152 20.81 -6.18 3.96
C GLN A 152 19.52 -6.05 3.16
N LEU A 153 18.75 -7.15 3.11
CA LEU A 153 17.49 -7.23 2.40
C LEU A 153 16.37 -7.45 3.42
N SER A 154 15.27 -6.71 3.31
CA SER A 154 14.17 -6.82 4.27
C SER A 154 12.79 -6.70 3.64
N TYR A 155 11.83 -7.39 4.25
CA TYR A 155 10.39 -7.32 3.97
C TYR A 155 9.63 -7.32 5.30
N VAL A 156 8.40 -6.80 5.32
CA VAL A 156 7.50 -6.91 6.48
C VAL A 156 6.37 -7.90 6.21
N LYS A 157 5.76 -8.46 7.28
CA LYS A 157 4.56 -9.30 7.18
C LYS A 157 3.28 -8.49 7.08
N GLU A 158 3.30 -7.29 7.66
CA GLU A 158 2.19 -6.34 7.65
C GLU A 158 2.72 -4.93 7.46
N ARG A 159 2.05 -4.13 6.63
CA ARG A 159 2.39 -2.74 6.34
C ARG A 159 1.15 -1.86 6.47
N SER A 160 1.33 -0.64 6.99
CA SER A 160 0.34 0.42 6.82
C SER A 160 0.59 1.08 5.47
N TYR A 161 -0.39 1.08 4.58
CA TYR A 161 -0.29 1.66 3.26
C TYR A 161 -1.61 2.33 2.89
N PHE A 162 -1.57 3.65 2.63
CA PHE A 162 -2.75 4.46 2.28
C PHE A 162 -3.89 4.30 3.29
N GLY A 163 -3.54 4.38 4.57
CA GLY A 163 -4.48 4.28 5.69
C GLY A 163 -5.07 2.88 5.93
N ARG A 164 -4.55 1.84 5.26
CA ARG A 164 -4.99 0.45 5.43
C ARG A 164 -3.84 -0.43 5.87
N LYS A 165 -4.13 -1.38 6.76
CA LYS A 165 -3.19 -2.47 7.05
C LYS A 165 -3.32 -3.54 5.98
N ILE A 166 -2.21 -3.84 5.33
CA ILE A 166 -2.11 -4.89 4.32
C ILE A 166 -1.14 -5.96 4.81
N SER A 167 -1.46 -7.23 4.54
CA SER A 167 -0.51 -8.33 4.74
C SER A 167 0.40 -8.40 3.51
N CYS A 168 1.70 -8.45 3.75
CA CYS A 168 2.71 -8.50 2.72
C CYS A 168 3.32 -9.90 2.64
N SER A 169 3.57 -10.36 1.43
CA SER A 169 4.35 -11.58 1.16
C SER A 169 5.75 -11.18 0.70
N PRO A 170 6.79 -11.99 0.95
CA PRO A 170 8.13 -11.72 0.46
C PRO A 170 8.13 -11.56 -1.05
N SER A 171 8.90 -10.60 -1.55
CA SER A 171 9.14 -10.42 -2.98
C SER A 171 9.72 -11.68 -3.62
N VAL A 172 9.29 -11.98 -4.85
CA VAL A 172 9.94 -13.00 -5.69
C VAL A 172 11.46 -12.79 -5.80
N PHE A 173 11.94 -11.55 -5.82
CA PHE A 173 13.38 -11.27 -5.87
C PHE A 173 14.09 -11.70 -4.58
N LEU A 174 13.42 -11.57 -3.44
CA LEU A 174 13.95 -12.05 -2.17
C LEU A 174 13.93 -13.58 -2.10
N GLU A 175 12.88 -14.23 -2.60
CA GLU A 175 12.81 -15.69 -2.72
C GLU A 175 13.93 -16.25 -3.62
N GLU A 176 14.23 -15.58 -4.73
CA GLU A 176 15.28 -15.95 -5.67
C GLU A 176 16.69 -15.93 -5.06
N THR A 177 16.93 -15.06 -4.07
CA THR A 177 18.20 -15.07 -3.33
C THR A 177 18.43 -16.36 -2.55
N LYS A 178 17.35 -17.09 -2.23
CA LYS A 178 17.36 -18.26 -1.33
C LYS A 178 17.91 -17.96 0.07
N LEU A 179 18.02 -16.68 0.44
CA LEU A 179 18.51 -16.23 1.76
C LEU A 179 17.41 -16.25 2.82
N LEU A 180 16.14 -16.34 2.40
CA LEU A 180 15.03 -16.57 3.31
C LEU A 180 15.21 -17.94 3.95
N GLN A 181 15.78 -17.94 5.15
CA GLN A 181 15.62 -19.06 6.06
C GLN A 181 14.12 -19.15 6.32
N GLN A 182 13.48 -20.20 5.81
CA GLN A 182 12.16 -20.56 6.27
C GLN A 182 12.33 -20.85 7.75
N ASP A 183 11.92 -19.91 8.61
CA ASP A 183 11.47 -20.26 9.94
C ASP A 183 10.51 -21.41 9.71
N LYS A 184 10.90 -22.63 10.10
CA LYS A 184 10.00 -23.77 10.04
C LYS A 184 8.72 -23.29 10.69
N PRO A 185 7.60 -23.18 9.96
CA PRO A 185 6.36 -22.80 10.61
C PRO A 185 6.16 -23.80 11.75
N PRO A 186 5.74 -23.38 12.96
CA PRO A 186 5.35 -24.35 13.98
C PRO A 186 4.36 -25.27 13.29
N LYS A 187 4.68 -26.57 13.20
CA LYS A 187 3.98 -27.57 12.37
C LYS A 187 2.48 -27.28 12.35
N GLN A 188 2.01 -26.53 11.36
CA GLN A 188 0.59 -26.37 11.12
C GLN A 188 0.23 -27.68 10.46
N ASN A 189 -0.58 -28.48 11.16
CA ASN A 189 -1.11 -29.71 10.63
C ASN A 189 -1.58 -29.48 9.20
N HIS A 190 -0.88 -30.05 8.22
CA HIS A 190 -1.34 -30.13 6.85
C HIS A 190 -2.68 -30.85 6.86
N GLN A 191 -3.78 -30.11 6.96
CA GLN A 191 -5.07 -30.63 6.56
C GLN A 191 -5.01 -30.78 5.04
N LYS A 192 -4.84 -32.04 4.64
CA LYS A 192 -4.88 -32.60 3.30
C LYS A 192 -5.47 -31.65 2.23
N ASN A 193 -4.63 -31.28 1.25
CA ASN A 193 -5.03 -30.70 -0.03
C ASN A 193 -6.21 -31.49 -0.62
N THR A 194 -7.43 -30.98 -0.47
CA THR A 194 -8.56 -31.40 -1.28
C THR A 194 -8.61 -30.47 -2.49
N PRO A 195 -8.72 -31.01 -3.71
CA PRO A 195 -8.77 -30.18 -4.91
C PRO A 195 -9.97 -29.23 -4.84
N ILE A 196 -9.71 -27.95 -5.16
CA ILE A 196 -10.72 -26.88 -5.18
C ILE A 196 -11.68 -27.16 -6.35
N LYS A 197 -12.97 -27.16 -6.06
CA LYS A 197 -14.05 -27.39 -7.03
C LYS A 197 -14.98 -26.18 -7.09
N VAL A 198 -15.71 -26.09 -8.20
CA VAL A 198 -16.83 -25.15 -8.33
C VAL A 198 -17.81 -25.39 -7.18
N GLY A 199 -18.23 -24.33 -6.51
CA GLY A 199 -19.11 -24.35 -5.34
C GLY A 199 -18.38 -24.31 -3.99
N ASP A 200 -17.07 -24.55 -3.94
CA ASP A 200 -16.33 -24.53 -2.68
C ASP A 200 -16.33 -23.15 -2.01
N LEU A 201 -16.43 -23.16 -0.69
CA LEU A 201 -16.26 -21.97 0.13
C LEU A 201 -14.78 -21.72 0.33
N ILE A 202 -14.34 -20.53 -0.04
CA ILE A 202 -12.93 -20.15 -0.04
C ILE A 202 -12.70 -18.81 0.64
N LYS A 203 -11.46 -18.56 1.07
CA LYS A 203 -11.00 -17.28 1.58
C LYS A 203 -9.86 -16.79 0.70
N HIS A 204 -10.11 -15.70 -0.01
CA HIS A 204 -9.09 -15.01 -0.80
C HIS A 204 -8.34 -14.02 0.08
N LYS A 205 -7.00 -13.97 -0.04
CA LYS A 205 -6.14 -13.10 0.77
C LYS A 205 -6.52 -11.61 0.69
N ILE A 206 -7.07 -11.17 -0.44
CA ILE A 206 -7.41 -9.75 -0.71
C ILE A 206 -8.91 -9.49 -0.61
N PHE A 207 -9.75 -10.42 -1.07
CA PHE A 207 -11.19 -10.18 -1.28
C PHE A 207 -12.06 -10.77 -0.17
N GLY A 208 -11.43 -11.42 0.81
CA GLY A 208 -12.14 -12.06 1.91
C GLY A 208 -12.78 -13.39 1.50
N THR A 209 -13.85 -13.78 2.19
CA THR A 209 -14.53 -15.05 1.96
C THR A 209 -15.45 -14.97 0.74
N GLY A 210 -15.41 -16.02 -0.08
CA GLY A 210 -16.19 -16.13 -1.29
C GLY A 210 -16.45 -17.56 -1.71
N ARG A 211 -17.05 -17.71 -2.89
CA ARG A 211 -17.30 -19.03 -3.50
C ARG A 211 -16.65 -19.14 -4.85
N VAL A 212 -16.21 -20.35 -5.18
CA VAL A 212 -15.69 -20.68 -6.50
C VAL A 212 -16.86 -20.83 -7.47
N LEU A 213 -16.87 -20.01 -8.52
CA LEU A 213 -17.81 -20.06 -9.63
C LEU A 213 -17.29 -20.86 -10.82
N GLY A 214 -15.96 -20.96 -10.97
CA GLY A 214 -15.33 -21.63 -12.11
C GLY A 214 -13.90 -22.05 -11.77
N VAL A 215 -13.46 -23.17 -12.34
CA VAL A 215 -12.08 -23.67 -12.22
C VAL A 215 -11.57 -23.99 -13.61
N GLU A 216 -10.51 -23.31 -14.01
CA GLU A 216 -9.83 -23.48 -15.29
C GLU A 216 -8.37 -23.86 -15.07
N LYS A 217 -7.77 -24.61 -15.99
CA LYS A 217 -6.37 -25.02 -15.89
C LYS A 217 -5.50 -24.00 -16.63
N GLY A 218 -4.72 -23.23 -15.88
CA GLY A 218 -3.74 -22.28 -16.41
C GLY A 218 -2.36 -22.90 -16.64
N LEU A 219 -1.45 -22.09 -17.17
CA LEU A 219 -0.06 -22.48 -17.47
C LEU A 219 0.76 -22.81 -16.19
N SER A 220 0.42 -22.21 -15.05
CA SER A 220 1.18 -22.30 -13.79
C SER A 220 0.37 -22.85 -12.59
N GLY A 221 -0.83 -23.37 -12.81
CA GLY A 221 -1.74 -23.88 -11.78
C GLY A 221 -3.21 -23.74 -12.15
N LEU A 222 -4.13 -23.88 -11.19
CA LEU A 222 -5.55 -23.59 -11.39
C LEU A 222 -5.83 -22.08 -11.35
N CYS A 223 -6.65 -21.62 -12.29
CA CYS A 223 -7.27 -20.31 -12.31
C CYS A 223 -8.73 -20.45 -11.87
N LEU A 224 -9.15 -19.60 -10.95
CA LEU A 224 -10.45 -19.62 -10.32
C LEU A 224 -11.23 -18.38 -10.73
N LYS A 225 -12.50 -18.59 -11.05
CA LYS A 225 -13.50 -17.54 -11.05
C LYS A 225 -14.19 -17.58 -9.70
N ILE A 226 -14.20 -16.48 -8.95
CA ILE A 226 -14.72 -16.43 -7.58
C ILE A 226 -15.71 -15.29 -7.39
N ASN A 227 -16.69 -15.49 -6.50
CA ASN A 227 -17.58 -14.43 -6.02
C ASN A 227 -17.26 -14.14 -4.56
N CYS A 228 -16.79 -12.94 -4.26
CA CYS A 228 -16.55 -12.47 -2.90
C CYS A 228 -17.43 -11.24 -2.64
N GLY A 229 -18.32 -11.33 -1.65
CA GLY A 229 -19.17 -10.20 -1.26
C GLY A 229 -20.10 -9.64 -2.35
N GLY A 230 -20.46 -10.46 -3.35
CA GLY A 230 -21.32 -10.04 -4.48
C GLY A 230 -20.56 -9.62 -5.74
N ASN A 231 -19.24 -9.42 -5.63
CA ASN A 231 -18.38 -9.08 -6.77
C ASN A 231 -17.76 -10.35 -7.37
N VAL A 232 -17.80 -10.45 -8.70
CA VAL A 232 -17.23 -11.57 -9.45
C VAL A 232 -15.84 -11.20 -9.96
N TYR A 233 -14.87 -12.02 -9.58
CA TYR A 233 -13.47 -11.91 -9.99
C TYR A 233 -13.09 -13.11 -10.83
N ASP A 234 -12.35 -12.88 -11.93
CA ASP A 234 -11.96 -13.92 -12.88
C ASP A 234 -10.43 -14.06 -12.91
N LYS A 235 -9.93 -15.20 -13.39
CA LYS A 235 -8.49 -15.52 -13.51
C LYS A 235 -7.69 -15.38 -12.19
N ILE A 236 -8.28 -15.75 -11.06
CA ILE A 236 -7.62 -15.73 -9.76
C ILE A 236 -6.79 -16.99 -9.56
N SER A 237 -5.50 -16.86 -9.29
CA SER A 237 -4.66 -18.04 -9.02
C SER A 237 -5.07 -18.73 -7.71
N GLU A 238 -5.15 -20.06 -7.73
CA GLU A 238 -5.43 -20.88 -6.54
C GLU A 238 -4.48 -20.61 -5.36
N LYS A 239 -3.28 -20.10 -5.62
CA LYS A 239 -2.27 -19.77 -4.58
C LYS A 239 -2.71 -18.64 -3.64
N PHE A 240 -3.68 -17.83 -4.04
CA PHE A 240 -4.23 -16.74 -3.24
C PHE A 240 -5.50 -17.12 -2.49
N VAL A 241 -5.88 -18.40 -2.56
CA VAL A 241 -7.15 -18.90 -2.09
C VAL A 241 -6.95 -20.07 -1.12
N GLU A 242 -7.57 -19.98 0.06
CA GLU A 242 -7.63 -21.08 1.02
C GLU A 242 -9.03 -21.68 1.06
N LYS A 243 -9.16 -23.00 0.97
CA LYS A 243 -10.46 -23.68 1.07
C LYS A 243 -10.93 -23.72 2.52
N VAL A 244 -12.09 -23.14 2.78
CA VAL A 244 -12.68 -23.01 4.12
C VAL A 244 -13.81 -24.02 4.35
N GLY A 245 -14.44 -24.51 3.28
CA GLY A 245 -15.49 -25.52 3.37
C GLY A 245 -15.83 -26.13 2.02
N ASN A 246 -16.45 -27.31 2.03
CA ASN A 246 -17.00 -27.91 0.83
C ASN A 246 -18.32 -27.21 0.46
N GLY A 247 -18.60 -27.06 -0.83
CA GLY A 247 -19.92 -26.67 -1.31
C GLY A 247 -20.99 -27.70 -0.92
N PHE A 248 -22.23 -27.23 -0.74
CA PHE A 248 -23.42 -28.09 -0.69
C PHE A 248 -23.72 -28.69 -2.06
#